data_AF-A0A536QAB8-F1
#
_entry.id   AF-A0A536QAB8-F1
#
_cell.length_a   1.000
_cell.length_b   1.000
_cell.length_c   1.000
_cell.angle_alpha   90.00
_cell.angle_beta   90.00
_cell.angle_gamma   90.00
#
_symmetry.space_group_name_H-M   'P 1'
#
loop_
_entity.id
_entity.type
_entity.pdbx_description
1 polymer ?
#
loop_
_entity_poly.entity_id
_entity_poly.type
_entity_poly.pdbx_seq_one_letter_code
_entity_poly.pdbx_strand_id
1 'polypeptide(L)'
;MSWARVFGAICASAIGLGFWWALTEPLPVPPAILLGVAGAILFCAGLIAGRGGALAAPVALLFSLFFGSILATQLHQAFRPQSLPIEEFNALISLRFPELLGPLAIAIAIGAVAGWVGERLLPTRR
;
A
#
# COMPACT_ATOMS: atom_id res chain seq x y z
N MET A 1 -8.86 -20.35 -3.04
CA MET A 1 -7.90 -19.26 -2.77
C MET A 1 -6.54 -19.77 -3.17
N SER A 2 -5.83 -19.07 -4.06
CA SER A 2 -4.47 -19.46 -4.47
C SER A 2 -3.46 -18.62 -3.70
N TRP A 3 -2.62 -19.27 -2.91
CA TRP A 3 -1.59 -18.59 -2.12
C TRP A 3 -0.55 -17.88 -2.99
N ALA A 4 -0.22 -18.44 -4.16
CA ALA A 4 0.69 -17.80 -5.11
C ALA A 4 0.14 -16.45 -5.60
N ARG A 5 -1.17 -16.37 -5.88
CA ARG A 5 -1.83 -15.10 -6.28
C ARG A 5 -1.81 -14.06 -5.16
N VAL A 6 -2.13 -14.48 -3.94
CA VAL A 6 -2.15 -13.60 -2.76
C VAL A 6 -0.74 -13.07 -2.49
N PHE A 7 0.25 -13.94 -2.44
CA PHE A 7 1.63 -13.56 -2.20
C PHE A 7 2.16 -12.63 -3.30
N GLY A 8 1.95 -12.98 -4.58
CA GLY A 8 2.35 -12.13 -5.70
C GLY A 8 1.70 -10.75 -5.66
N ALA A 9 0.40 -10.69 -5.35
CA ALA A 9 -0.32 -9.43 -5.18
C ALA A 9 0.26 -8.58 -4.03
N ILE A 10 0.56 -9.21 -2.89
CA ILE A 10 1.18 -8.53 -1.74
C ILE A 10 2.54 -7.96 -2.13
N CYS A 11 3.45 -8.77 -2.71
CA CYS A 11 4.78 -8.32 -3.07
C CYS A 11 4.75 -7.18 -4.11
N ALA A 12 3.99 -7.34 -5.19
CA ALA A 12 3.91 -6.33 -6.23
C ALA A 12 3.35 -5.01 -5.69
N SER A 13 2.29 -5.09 -4.88
CA SER A 13 1.64 -3.91 -4.31
C SER A 13 2.48 -3.27 -3.22
N ALA A 14 3.14 -4.05 -2.35
CA ALA A 14 4.02 -3.53 -1.31
C ALA A 14 5.19 -2.73 -1.90
N ILE A 15 5.81 -3.26 -2.96
CA ILE A 15 6.93 -2.59 -3.65
C ILE A 15 6.44 -1.32 -4.35
N GLY A 16 5.36 -1.43 -5.15
CA GLY A 16 4.83 -0.30 -5.92
C GLY A 16 4.35 0.85 -5.03
N LEU A 17 3.58 0.53 -3.97
CA LEU A 17 3.07 1.51 -3.01
C LEU A 17 4.22 2.07 -2.16
N GLY A 18 5.21 1.25 -1.77
CA GLY A 18 6.37 1.69 -1.00
C GLY A 18 7.23 2.70 -1.76
N PHE A 19 7.42 2.47 -3.06
CA PHE A 19 8.08 3.44 -3.93
C PHE A 19 7.25 4.73 -4.09
N TRP A 20 5.93 4.60 -4.24
CA TRP A 20 5.02 5.76 -4.27
C TRP A 20 5.17 6.64 -3.03
N TRP A 21 5.13 6.04 -1.83
CA TRP A 21 5.32 6.77 -0.57
C TRP A 21 6.64 7.54 -0.55
N ALA A 22 7.73 6.86 -0.92
CA ALA A 22 9.06 7.45 -0.87
C ALA A 22 9.27 8.64 -1.82
N LEU A 23 8.51 8.71 -2.91
CA LEU A 23 8.57 9.82 -3.85
C LEU A 23 7.65 10.99 -3.48
N THR A 24 6.62 10.77 -2.65
CA THR A 24 5.59 11.79 -2.40
C THR A 24 5.96 12.82 -1.34
N GLU A 25 6.97 12.58 -0.51
CA GLU A 25 7.41 13.52 0.51
C GLU A 25 8.16 14.76 -0.04
N PRO A 26 9.03 14.66 -1.07
CA PRO A 26 9.65 15.85 -1.66
C PRO A 26 8.76 16.62 -2.65
N LEU A 27 7.61 16.08 -3.05
CA LEU A 27 6.80 16.62 -4.14
C LEU A 27 5.44 17.14 -3.62
N PRO A 28 5.01 18.37 -4.01
CA PRO A 28 3.68 18.87 -3.69
C PRO A 28 2.63 18.11 -4.52
N VAL A 29 2.29 16.90 -4.11
CA VAL A 29 1.28 16.06 -4.76
C VAL A 29 -0.09 16.38 -4.15
N PRO A 30 -1.10 16.76 -4.97
CA PRO A 30 -2.46 16.97 -4.48
C PRO A 30 -3.00 15.74 -3.73
N PRO A 31 -3.70 15.92 -2.59
CA PRO A 31 -4.17 14.80 -1.76
C PRO A 31 -4.99 13.74 -2.52
N ALA A 32 -5.80 14.17 -3.48
CA ALA A 32 -6.63 13.28 -4.29
C ALA A 32 -5.78 12.32 -5.15
N ILE A 33 -4.65 12.79 -5.69
CA ILE A 33 -3.74 11.96 -6.51
C ILE A 33 -2.98 11.01 -5.60
N LEU A 34 -2.51 11.51 -4.45
CA LEU A 34 -1.78 10.71 -3.48
C LEU A 34 -2.58 9.50 -3.00
N LEU A 35 -3.82 9.73 -2.56
CA LEU A 35 -4.71 8.68 -2.07
C LEU A 35 -5.32 7.87 -3.22
N GLY A 36 -5.53 8.48 -4.38
CA GLY A 36 -6.07 7.81 -5.57
C GLY A 36 -5.14 6.72 -6.09
N VAL A 37 -3.84 7.02 -6.24
CA VAL A 37 -2.84 6.03 -6.67
C VAL A 37 -2.73 4.90 -5.64
N ALA A 38 -2.69 5.25 -4.35
CA ALA A 38 -2.62 4.25 -3.30
C ALA A 38 -3.85 3.33 -3.31
N GLY A 39 -5.05 3.92 -3.38
CA GLY A 39 -6.31 3.18 -3.46
C GLY A 39 -6.40 2.29 -4.70
N ALA A 40 -5.93 2.75 -5.86
CA ALA A 40 -5.91 1.96 -7.09
C ALA A 40 -4.98 0.75 -7.00
N ILE A 41 -3.78 0.92 -6.41
CA ILE A 41 -2.86 -0.19 -6.20
C ILE A 41 -3.46 -1.22 -5.23
N LEU A 42 -4.06 -0.77 -4.11
CA LEU A 42 -4.74 -1.67 -3.16
C LEU A 42 -5.95 -2.39 -3.79
N PHE A 43 -6.68 -1.70 -4.68
CA PHE A 43 -7.76 -2.31 -5.46
C PHE A 43 -7.22 -3.40 -6.38
N CYS A 44 -6.15 -3.13 -7.12
CA CYS A 44 -5.46 -4.12 -7.96
C CYS A 44 -4.95 -5.31 -7.13
N ALA A 45 -4.40 -5.06 -5.94
CA ALA A 45 -3.97 -6.09 -5.01
C ALA A 45 -5.13 -7.05 -4.68
N GLY A 46 -6.29 -6.49 -4.33
CA GLY A 46 -7.50 -7.26 -4.07
C GLY A 46 -7.96 -8.05 -5.29
N LEU A 47 -8.05 -7.39 -6.46
CA LEU A 47 -8.51 -8.00 -7.72
C LEU A 47 -7.63 -9.20 -8.12
N ILE A 48 -6.31 -9.07 -8.02
CA ILE A 48 -5.36 -10.16 -8.32
C ILE A 48 -5.47 -11.27 -7.27
N ALA A 49 -5.57 -10.93 -5.98
CA ALA A 49 -5.65 -11.89 -4.89
C ALA A 49 -6.99 -12.67 -4.82
N GLY A 50 -8.04 -12.16 -5.46
CA GLY A 50 -9.35 -12.80 -5.50
C GLY A 50 -9.95 -12.97 -4.10
N ARG A 51 -10.33 -14.20 -3.70
CA ARG A 51 -10.89 -14.47 -2.35
C ARG A 51 -9.95 -14.05 -1.20
N GLY A 52 -8.65 -13.91 -1.46
CA GLY A 52 -7.68 -13.43 -0.48
C GLY A 52 -7.54 -11.91 -0.42
N GLY A 53 -8.32 -11.14 -1.18
CA GLY A 53 -8.14 -9.68 -1.31
C GLY A 53 -8.24 -8.91 0.01
N ALA A 54 -9.16 -9.30 0.89
CA ALA A 54 -9.32 -8.70 2.23
C ALA A 54 -8.08 -8.88 3.13
N LEU A 55 -7.22 -9.86 2.83
CA LEU A 55 -5.92 -10.05 3.49
C LEU A 55 -4.79 -9.37 2.70
N ALA A 56 -4.79 -9.52 1.37
CA ALA A 56 -3.70 -9.02 0.54
C ALA A 56 -3.54 -7.50 0.61
N ALA A 57 -4.63 -6.75 0.55
CA ALA A 57 -4.58 -5.28 0.57
C ALA A 57 -4.03 -4.69 1.88
N PRO A 58 -4.53 -5.03 3.09
CA PRO A 58 -3.97 -4.48 4.33
C PRO A 58 -2.53 -4.94 4.58
N VAL A 59 -2.18 -6.18 4.23
CA VAL A 59 -0.81 -6.67 4.35
C VAL A 59 0.12 -5.91 3.40
N ALA A 60 -0.28 -5.72 2.14
CA ALA A 60 0.46 -4.90 1.19
C ALA A 60 0.65 -3.46 1.68
N LEU A 61 -0.39 -2.85 2.26
CA LEU A 61 -0.31 -1.52 2.86
C LEU A 61 0.75 -1.48 3.98
N LEU A 62 0.70 -2.40 4.95
CA LEU A 62 1.68 -2.42 6.05
C LEU A 62 3.13 -2.58 5.55
N PHE A 63 3.37 -3.55 4.67
CA PHE A 63 4.70 -3.77 4.12
C PHE A 63 5.17 -2.58 3.27
N SER A 64 4.26 -1.94 2.54
CA SER A 64 4.62 -0.75 1.76
C SER A 64 5.00 0.43 2.62
N LEU A 65 4.32 0.64 3.76
CA LEU A 65 4.62 1.74 4.66
C LEU A 65 5.98 1.52 5.33
N PHE A 66 6.29 0.29 5.71
CA PHE A 66 7.60 -0.10 6.21
C PHE A 66 8.70 0.07 5.15
N PHE A 67 8.49 -0.46 3.95
CA PHE A 67 9.48 -0.37 2.87
C PHE A 67 9.67 1.08 2.40
N GLY A 68 8.57 1.81 2.26
CA GLY A 68 8.55 3.22 1.90
C GLY A 68 9.28 4.09 2.93
N SER A 69 9.11 3.82 4.23
CA SER A 69 9.76 4.64 5.26
C SER A 69 11.28 4.48 5.23
N ILE A 70 11.77 3.25 5.00
CA ILE A 70 13.19 2.97 4.81
C ILE A 70 13.70 3.71 3.57
N LEU A 71 13.07 3.52 2.41
CA LEU A 71 13.50 4.15 1.16
C LEU A 71 13.54 5.66 1.27
N ALA A 72 12.46 6.25 1.78
CA ALA A 72 12.31 7.68 1.92
C ALA A 72 13.35 8.25 2.90
N THR A 73 13.63 7.55 4.01
CA THR A 73 14.64 7.97 4.99
C THR A 73 16.03 7.95 4.36
N GLN A 74 16.37 6.89 3.62
CA GLN A 74 17.66 6.79 2.94
C GLN A 74 17.82 7.85 1.85
N LEU A 75 16.77 8.13 1.08
CA LEU A 75 16.77 9.22 0.09
C LEU A 75 16.96 10.59 0.76
N HIS A 76 16.23 10.88 1.83
CA HIS A 76 16.38 12.14 2.57
C HIS A 76 17.79 12.30 3.14
N GLN A 77 18.36 11.25 3.71
CA GLN A 77 19.72 11.29 4.25
C GLN A 77 20.78 11.46 3.17
N ALA A 78 20.56 10.92 1.96
CA ALA A 78 21.47 11.09 0.83
C ALA A 78 21.55 12.55 0.36
N PHE A 79 20.44 13.31 0.40
CA PHE A 79 20.41 14.72 -0.02
C PHE A 79 20.59 15.72 1.13
N ARG A 80 20.20 15.35 2.35
CA ARG A 80 20.32 16.14 3.58
C ARG A 80 20.79 15.23 4.73
N PRO A 81 22.11 15.06 4.86
CA PRO A 81 22.69 14.32 5.98
C PRO A 81 22.24 14.97 7.29
N GLN A 82 21.78 14.17 8.26
CA GLN A 82 21.17 14.57 9.56
C GLN A 82 19.66 14.83 9.59
N SER A 83 18.92 14.51 8.53
CA SER A 83 17.45 14.44 8.62
C SER A 83 17.00 13.31 9.56
N LEU A 84 15.95 13.59 10.35
CA LEU A 84 15.31 12.60 11.22
C LEU A 84 14.62 11.51 10.36
N PRO A 85 14.45 10.29 10.89
CA PRO A 85 13.62 9.27 10.23
C PRO A 85 12.20 9.76 9.99
N ILE A 86 11.59 9.28 8.92
CA ILE A 86 10.25 9.71 8.53
C ILE A 86 9.21 9.04 9.42
N GLU A 87 8.31 9.85 9.96
CA GLU A 87 7.22 9.41 10.83
C GLU A 87 5.82 9.57 10.18
N GLU A 88 5.75 10.27 9.05
CA GLU A 88 4.52 10.55 8.33
C GLU A 88 4.76 10.69 6.83
N PHE A 89 3.81 10.23 6.01
CA PHE A 89 3.82 10.46 4.58
C PHE A 89 2.85 11.57 4.21
N ASN A 90 3.41 12.70 3.75
CA ASN A 90 2.69 13.86 3.23
C ASN A 90 1.58 14.38 4.18
N ALA A 91 1.82 14.31 5.50
CA ALA A 91 0.90 14.66 6.59
C ALA A 91 -0.49 13.94 6.59
N LEU A 92 -0.67 12.94 5.72
CA LEU A 92 -1.95 12.25 5.52
C LEU A 92 -1.93 10.82 6.06
N ILE A 93 -0.78 10.15 6.01
CA ILE A 93 -0.60 8.82 6.59
C ILE A 93 0.47 8.89 7.67
N SER A 94 0.01 8.85 8.91
CA SER A 94 0.88 8.70 10.09
C SER A 94 1.31 7.24 10.24
N LEU A 95 2.58 7.01 10.55
CA LEU A 95 3.11 5.70 10.91
C LEU A 95 2.86 5.34 12.37
N ARG A 96 2.22 6.24 13.14
CA ARG A 96 1.91 6.04 14.55
C ARG A 96 0.64 5.21 14.72
N PHE A 97 0.59 4.51 15.85
CA PHE A 97 -0.62 3.87 16.32
C PHE A 97 -1.27 4.81 17.35
N PRO A 98 -2.60 5.06 17.29
CA PRO A 98 -3.64 4.29 16.59
C PRO A 98 -4.01 4.78 15.18
N GLU A 99 -3.36 5.81 14.64
CA GLU A 99 -3.75 6.47 13.38
C GLU A 99 -3.77 5.52 12.17
N LEU A 100 -2.94 4.48 12.19
CA LEU A 100 -2.91 3.41 11.17
C LEU A 100 -4.21 2.58 11.06
N LEU A 101 -5.07 2.57 12.08
CA LEU A 101 -6.30 1.76 12.08
C LEU A 101 -7.28 2.20 10.98
N GLY A 102 -7.39 3.50 10.72
CA GLY A 102 -8.25 4.04 9.67
C GLY A 102 -7.85 3.56 8.27
N PRO A 103 -6.60 3.81 7.83
CA PRO A 103 -6.06 3.30 6.57
C PRO A 103 -6.16 1.77 6.44
N LEU A 104 -5.92 1.02 7.52
CA LEU A 104 -6.07 -0.43 7.52
C LEU A 104 -7.50 -0.89 7.27
N ALA A 105 -8.48 -0.28 7.93
CA ALA A 105 -9.90 -0.59 7.73
C ALA A 105 -10.33 -0.30 6.28
N ILE A 106 -9.87 0.82 5.72
CA ILE A 106 -10.11 1.18 4.31
C ILE A 106 -9.47 0.14 3.37
N ALA A 107 -8.22 -0.27 3.63
CA ALA A 107 -7.53 -1.27 2.82
C ALA A 107 -8.23 -2.63 2.84
N ILE A 108 -8.74 -3.06 4.01
CA ILE A 108 -9.57 -4.27 4.12
C ILE A 108 -10.83 -4.15 3.23
N ALA A 109 -11.54 -3.02 3.32
CA ALA A 109 -12.75 -2.79 2.54
C ALA A 109 -12.48 -2.80 1.03
N ILE A 110 -11.46 -2.06 0.59
CA ILE A 110 -11.03 -2.03 -0.82
C ILE A 110 -10.65 -3.44 -1.29
N GLY A 111 -9.80 -4.14 -0.54
CA GLY A 111 -9.33 -5.48 -0.87
C GLY A 111 -10.46 -6.50 -0.94
N ALA A 112 -11.44 -6.41 -0.04
CA ALA A 112 -12.61 -7.30 -0.03
C ALA A 112 -13.50 -7.07 -1.27
N VAL A 113 -13.83 -5.81 -1.57
CA VAL A 113 -14.66 -5.45 -2.73
C VAL A 113 -13.95 -5.85 -4.03
N ALA A 114 -12.68 -5.48 -4.18
CA ALA A 114 -11.91 -5.78 -5.38
C ALA A 114 -11.67 -7.29 -5.54
N GLY A 115 -11.41 -8.00 -4.45
CA GLY A 115 -11.24 -9.45 -4.45
C GLY A 115 -12.50 -10.22 -4.85
N TRP A 116 -13.66 -9.74 -4.43
CA TRP A 116 -14.95 -10.28 -4.88
C TRP A 116 -15.17 -10.07 -6.39
N VAL A 117 -14.83 -8.89 -6.91
CA VAL A 117 -14.85 -8.63 -8.36
C VAL A 117 -13.83 -9.52 -9.08
N GLY A 118 -12.61 -9.63 -8.54
CA GLY A 118 -11.51 -10.39 -9.12
C GLY A 118 -11.78 -11.88 -9.28
N GLU A 119 -12.51 -12.52 -8.37
CA GLU A 119 -12.90 -13.93 -8.53
C GLU A 119 -13.97 -14.16 -9.59
N ARG A 120 -14.76 -13.13 -9.93
CA ARG A 120 -15.71 -13.21 -11.04
C ARG A 120 -14.99 -13.10 -12.39
N LEU A 121 -13.96 -12.26 -12.45
CA LEU A 121 -13.18 -12.01 -13.67
C LEU A 121 -12.11 -13.09 -13.93
N LEU A 122 -11.42 -13.50 -12.87
CA LEU A 122 -10.29 -14.44 -12.90
C LEU A 122 -10.50 -15.52 -11.82
N PRO A 123 -11.44 -16.46 -12.06
CA PRO A 123 -11.77 -17.48 -11.07
C PRO A 123 -10.58 -18.39 -10.80
N THR A 124 -10.34 -18.65 -9.51
CA THR A 124 -9.31 -19.61 -9.11
C THR A 124 -9.71 -21.03 -9.55
N ARG A 125 -9.01 -21.61 -10.52
CA ARG A 125 -9.16 -23.03 -10.88
C ARG A 125 -8.55 -23.88 -9.77
N ARG A 126 -9.31 -24.88 -9.30
CA ARG A 126 -8.87 -25.83 -8.26
C ARG A 126 -7.80 -26.75 -8.79
#